data_AF-A0A965Q638-F1
#
_entry.id   AF-A0A965Q638-F1
#
_cell.length_a   1.000
_cell.length_b   1.000
_cell.length_c   1.000
_cell.angle_alpha   90.00
_cell.angle_beta   90.00
_cell.angle_gamma   90.00
#
_symmetry.space_group_name_H-M   'P 1'
#
loop_
_entity.id
_entity.type
_entity.pdbx_description
1 polymer ?
#
loop_
_entity_poly.entity_id
_entity_poly.type
_entity_poly.pdbx_seq_one_letter_code
_entity_poly.pdbx_strand_id
1 'polypeptide(L)'
;MALLQIAEPGQSSLPHQHKLAVGIDLGTTNSLVATVQSGLPTILKDTDGNSLIPSIVYYGKNTIKVGHEAVSYLSTDAKNTIVSVKRFMGHTRSDIQYGESLPYTFDDHSDDIQIKTEQGLKHPIEISSDILKKLKDLA
;
A
#
# COMPACT_ATOMS: atom_id res chain seq x y z
N MET A 1 -6.19 -26.52 -6.79
CA MET A 1 -6.40 -26.08 -8.18
C MET A 1 -5.73 -24.73 -8.35
N ALA A 2 -4.78 -24.58 -9.29
CA ALA A 2 -4.20 -23.27 -9.62
C ALA A 2 -4.97 -22.68 -10.79
N LEU A 3 -5.41 -21.43 -10.65
CA LEU A 3 -6.31 -20.75 -11.59
C LEU A 3 -5.61 -19.75 -12.53
N LEU A 4 -4.29 -19.55 -12.37
CA LEU A 4 -3.50 -18.69 -13.24
C LEU A 4 -2.14 -19.35 -13.52
N GLN A 5 -1.96 -19.81 -14.76
CA GLN A 5 -0.69 -20.36 -15.24
C GLN A 5 0.20 -19.21 -15.72
N ILE A 6 0.83 -18.51 -14.77
CA ILE A 6 1.73 -17.40 -15.08
C ILE A 6 3.11 -17.98 -15.44
N ALA A 7 3.60 -17.71 -16.65
CA ALA A 7 4.95 -18.07 -17.07
C ALA A 7 5.66 -16.85 -17.65
N GLU A 8 6.98 -16.79 -17.48
CA GLU A 8 7.80 -15.78 -18.15
C GLU A 8 7.77 -15.99 -19.67
N PRO A 9 7.92 -14.93 -20.48
CA PRO A 9 8.02 -15.06 -21.94
C PRO A 9 9.09 -16.09 -22.33
N GLY A 10 8.69 -17.13 -23.06
CA GLY A 10 9.59 -18.21 -23.52
C GLY A 10 9.80 -19.35 -22.53
N GLN A 11 9.16 -19.35 -21.35
CA GLN A 11 9.17 -20.49 -20.43
C GLN A 11 7.80 -21.16 -20.33
N SER A 12 7.78 -22.49 -20.17
CA SER A 12 6.59 -23.21 -19.74
C SER A 12 6.57 -23.25 -18.22
N SER A 13 5.42 -22.99 -17.60
CA SER A 13 5.28 -23.17 -16.16
C SER A 13 5.44 -24.64 -15.80
N LEU A 14 6.23 -24.96 -14.78
CA LEU A 14 6.38 -26.33 -14.29
C LEU A 14 5.00 -26.90 -13.88
N PRO A 15 4.61 -28.10 -14.36
CA PRO A 15 3.25 -28.65 -14.22
C PRO A 15 2.80 -28.89 -12.77
N HIS A 16 3.71 -28.81 -11.80
CA HIS A 16 3.42 -29.00 -10.37
C HIS A 16 3.61 -27.73 -9.52
N GLN A 17 3.94 -26.60 -10.15
CA GLN A 17 4.09 -25.34 -9.42
C GLN A 17 2.76 -24.60 -9.43
N HIS A 18 2.00 -24.75 -8.34
CA HIS A 18 0.83 -23.93 -8.10
C HIS A 18 1.27 -22.49 -7.82
N LYS A 19 1.28 -21.65 -8.85
CA LYS A 19 1.45 -20.20 -8.66
C LYS A 19 0.12 -19.64 -8.15
N LEU A 20 0.12 -19.23 -6.89
CA LEU A 20 -0.97 -18.45 -6.32
C LEU A 20 -0.87 -17.02 -6.87
N ALA A 21 -1.99 -16.50 -7.31
CA ALA A 21 -2.09 -15.15 -7.85
C ALA A 21 -3.30 -14.45 -7.23
N VAL A 22 -3.13 -13.16 -7.01
CA VAL A 22 -4.15 -12.26 -6.51
C VAL A 22 -4.20 -11.02 -7.38
N GLY A 23 -5.39 -10.44 -7.51
CA GLY A 23 -5.58 -9.09 -8.02
C GLY A 23 -5.54 -8.10 -6.86
N ILE A 24 -4.79 -7.02 -7.01
CA ILE A 24 -4.70 -5.95 -6.03
C ILE A 24 -5.16 -4.66 -6.69
N ASP A 25 -6.08 -3.95 -6.03
CA ASP A 25 -6.33 -2.54 -6.30
C ASP A 25 -5.67 -1.72 -5.19
N LEU A 26 -4.58 -1.03 -5.53
CA LEU A 26 -3.91 -0.07 -4.66
C LEU A 26 -4.49 1.33 -4.94
N GLY A 27 -5.58 1.66 -4.25
CA GLY A 27 -6.26 2.94 -4.41
C GLY A 27 -5.69 4.05 -3.52
N THR A 28 -6.10 5.30 -3.77
CA THR A 28 -5.64 6.47 -2.98
C THR A 28 -6.18 6.47 -1.55
N THR A 29 -7.41 6.00 -1.37
CA THR A 29 -8.16 6.09 -0.10
C THR A 29 -8.36 4.73 0.52
N ASN A 30 -8.71 3.74 -0.29
CA ASN A 30 -8.85 2.35 0.10
C ASN A 30 -8.15 1.47 -0.91
N SER A 31 -7.75 0.30 -0.47
CA SER A 31 -7.19 -0.77 -1.27
C SER A 31 -7.92 -2.08 -0.98
N LEU A 32 -7.85 -3.02 -1.90
CA LEU A 32 -8.41 -4.36 -1.72
C LEU A 32 -7.56 -5.41 -2.42
N VAL A 33 -7.72 -6.66 -2.00
CA VAL A 33 -7.14 -7.83 -2.65
C VAL A 33 -8.23 -8.84 -2.96
N ALA A 34 -8.13 -9.47 -4.13
CA ALA A 34 -9.08 -10.46 -4.61
C ALA A 34 -8.35 -11.65 -5.25
N THR A 35 -9.02 -12.79 -5.29
CA THR A 35 -8.55 -13.97 -6.03
C THR A 35 -9.71 -14.57 -6.82
N VAL A 36 -9.44 -15.59 -7.64
CA VAL A 36 -10.49 -16.37 -8.30
C VAL A 36 -10.67 -17.67 -7.52
N GLN A 37 -11.90 -17.91 -7.04
CA GLN A 37 -12.27 -19.16 -6.36
C GLN A 37 -13.38 -19.83 -7.18
N SER A 38 -13.17 -21.08 -7.59
CA SER A 38 -14.13 -21.85 -8.40
C SER A 38 -14.62 -21.11 -9.65
N GLY A 39 -13.73 -20.36 -10.31
CA GLY A 39 -14.03 -19.59 -11.52
C GLY A 39 -14.71 -18.23 -11.27
N LEU A 40 -14.95 -17.84 -10.01
CA LEU A 40 -15.58 -16.58 -9.65
C LEU A 40 -14.59 -15.63 -8.94
N PRO A 41 -14.55 -14.33 -9.30
CA PRO A 41 -13.77 -13.36 -8.56
C PRO A 41 -14.33 -13.22 -7.14
N THR A 42 -13.46 -13.36 -6.15
CA THR A 42 -13.78 -13.32 -4.73
C THR A 42 -12.84 -12.35 -4.03
N ILE A 43 -13.40 -11.37 -3.33
CA ILE A 43 -12.63 -10.41 -2.51
C ILE A 43 -12.23 -11.09 -1.21
N LEU A 44 -10.97 -10.94 -0.81
CA LEU A 44 -10.48 -11.43 0.47
C LEU A 44 -10.74 -10.39 1.54
N LYS A 45 -11.22 -10.85 2.70
CA LYS A 45 -11.62 -9.99 3.82
C LYS A 45 -10.60 -10.09 4.94
N ASP A 46 -10.46 -9.02 5.71
CA ASP A 46 -9.71 -9.08 6.97
C ASP A 46 -10.45 -9.90 8.06
N THR A 47 -9.80 -10.04 9.21
CA THR A 47 -10.33 -10.79 10.37
C THR A 47 -11.66 -10.23 10.89
N ASP A 48 -11.93 -8.95 10.64
CA ASP A 48 -13.15 -8.27 11.05
C ASP A 48 -14.23 -8.31 9.95
N GLY A 49 -13.94 -8.96 8.82
CA GLY A 49 -14.84 -9.13 7.69
C GLY A 49 -14.86 -7.95 6.71
N ASN A 50 -13.93 -6.99 6.83
CA ASN A 50 -13.85 -5.85 5.93
C ASN A 50 -13.20 -6.24 4.60
N SER A 51 -13.84 -5.83 3.50
CA SER A 51 -13.32 -6.03 2.15
C SER A 51 -12.41 -4.89 1.67
N LEU A 52 -12.50 -3.71 2.28
CA LEU A 52 -11.72 -2.52 1.94
C LEU A 52 -10.77 -2.20 3.08
N ILE A 53 -9.50 -2.00 2.75
CA ILE A 53 -8.46 -1.61 3.70
C ILE A 53 -8.09 -0.15 3.42
N PRO A 54 -8.18 0.76 4.40
CA PRO A 54 -7.74 2.14 4.22
C PRO A 54 -6.29 2.22 3.72
N SER A 55 -6.03 3.04 2.70
CA SER A 55 -4.69 3.28 2.13
C SER A 55 -3.93 4.29 2.99
N ILE A 56 -3.58 3.86 4.19
CA ILE A 56 -2.99 4.69 5.24
C ILE A 56 -1.90 3.92 5.98
N VAL A 57 -0.81 4.62 6.28
CA VAL A 57 0.30 4.08 7.08
C VAL A 57 0.68 5.07 8.17
N TYR A 58 0.70 4.62 9.41
CA TYR A 58 1.23 5.37 10.54
C TYR A 58 2.63 4.86 10.91
N TYR A 59 3.61 5.76 10.92
CA TYR A 59 4.99 5.52 11.33
C TYR A 59 5.23 6.11 12.72
N GLY A 60 4.82 5.39 13.76
CA GLY A 60 5.18 5.73 15.13
C GLY A 60 6.64 5.38 15.44
N LYS A 61 7.19 5.92 16.53
CA LYS A 61 8.60 5.75 16.91
C LYS A 61 9.11 4.30 16.89
N ASN A 62 8.31 3.35 17.38
CA ASN A 62 8.66 1.93 17.47
C ASN A 62 7.60 1.00 16.85
N THR A 63 6.64 1.54 16.11
CA THR A 63 5.54 0.75 15.54
C THR A 63 5.16 1.30 14.18
N ILE A 64 4.81 0.40 13.26
CA ILE A 64 4.14 0.73 12.00
C ILE A 64 2.72 0.18 12.09
N LYS A 65 1.73 1.01 11.78
CA LYS A 65 0.32 0.59 11.68
C LYS A 65 -0.17 0.85 10.27
N VAL A 66 -0.98 -0.05 9.72
CA VAL A 66 -1.45 0.02 8.33
C VAL A 66 -2.95 -0.27 8.29
N GLY A 67 -3.69 0.46 7.44
CA GLY A 67 -5.13 0.26 7.30
C GLY A 67 -5.91 0.78 8.49
N HIS A 68 -6.92 0.03 8.92
CA HIS A 68 -7.81 0.43 10.03
C HIS A 68 -7.06 0.82 11.30
N GLU A 69 -5.96 0.12 11.64
CA GLU A 69 -5.15 0.39 12.84
C GLU A 69 -4.44 1.77 12.81
N ALA A 70 -4.29 2.38 11.65
CA ALA A 70 -3.64 3.69 11.51
C ALA A 70 -4.64 4.86 11.46
N VAL A 71 -5.95 4.61 11.27
CA VAL A 71 -6.97 5.65 11.08
C VAL A 71 -7.07 6.59 12.27
N SER A 72 -7.00 6.06 13.51
CA SER A 72 -7.08 6.88 14.72
C SER A 72 -5.96 7.91 14.85
N TYR A 73 -4.82 7.68 14.18
CA TYR A 73 -3.66 8.56 14.27
C TYR A 73 -3.76 9.80 13.38
N LEU A 74 -4.75 9.86 12.48
CA LEU A 74 -5.01 11.05 11.67
C LEU A 74 -5.30 12.30 12.52
N SER A 75 -5.97 12.13 13.66
CA SER A 75 -6.31 13.25 14.55
C SER A 75 -5.25 13.49 15.62
N THR A 76 -4.49 12.46 16.01
CA THR A 76 -3.54 12.55 17.14
C THR A 76 -2.09 12.77 16.71
N ASP A 77 -1.69 12.29 15.53
CA ASP A 77 -0.31 12.36 15.02
C ASP A 77 -0.29 12.39 13.48
N ALA A 78 -0.95 13.41 12.91
CA ALA A 78 -1.13 13.55 11.46
C ALA A 78 0.19 13.62 10.68
N LYS A 79 1.25 14.19 11.26
CA LYS A 79 2.57 14.32 10.62
C LYS A 79 3.22 12.97 10.29
N ASN A 80 2.91 11.94 11.08
CA ASN A 80 3.44 10.59 10.93
C ASN A 80 2.41 9.61 10.34
N THR A 81 1.22 10.09 9.98
CA THR A 81 0.12 9.28 9.48
C THR A 81 -0.16 9.62 8.01
N ILE A 82 0.42 8.85 7.10
CA ILE A 82 0.42 9.15 5.67
C ILE A 82 -0.81 8.52 5.01
N VAL A 83 -1.64 9.37 4.42
CA VAL A 83 -2.73 9.04 3.49
C VAL A 83 -2.44 9.54 2.09
N SER A 84 -3.20 9.04 1.11
CA SER A 84 -3.13 9.49 -0.29
C SER A 84 -1.75 9.38 -0.92
N VAL A 85 -0.91 8.45 -0.44
CA VAL A 85 0.48 8.27 -0.91
C VAL A 85 0.58 8.11 -2.43
N LYS A 86 -0.42 7.47 -3.06
CA LYS A 86 -0.50 7.28 -4.52
C LYS A 86 -0.43 8.59 -5.30
N ARG A 87 -0.83 9.72 -4.71
CA ARG A 87 -0.73 11.06 -5.33
C ARG A 87 0.71 11.59 -5.44
N PHE A 88 1.64 10.99 -4.73
CA PHE A 88 3.06 11.35 -4.77
C PHE A 88 3.87 10.45 -5.72
N MET A 89 3.33 9.31 -6.12
CA MET A 89 4.07 8.37 -6.97
C MET A 89 4.25 8.93 -8.38
N GLY A 90 5.48 8.86 -8.89
CA GLY A 90 5.81 9.34 -10.23
C GLY A 90 5.86 10.86 -10.37
N HIS A 91 5.88 11.58 -9.24
CA HIS A 91 5.97 13.02 -9.17
C HIS A 91 7.28 13.45 -8.51
N THR A 92 7.73 14.67 -8.79
CA THR A 92 8.84 15.31 -8.07
C THR A 92 8.32 16.21 -6.96
N ARG A 93 9.22 16.70 -6.11
CA ARG A 93 8.87 17.65 -5.05
C ARG A 93 8.21 18.92 -5.58
N SER A 94 8.63 19.38 -6.76
CA SER A 94 8.11 20.57 -7.43
C SER A 94 6.71 20.39 -8.02
N ASP A 95 6.28 19.15 -8.31
CA ASP A 95 4.92 18.85 -8.79
C ASP A 95 3.84 18.99 -7.68
N ILE A 96 4.23 18.91 -6.40
CA ILE A 96 3.30 18.94 -5.27
C ILE A 96 2.90 20.39 -4.94
N GLN A 97 1.94 20.93 -5.69
CA GLN A 97 1.44 22.31 -5.53
C GLN A 97 0.68 22.58 -4.22
N TYR A 98 0.11 21.54 -3.60
CA TYR A 98 -0.69 21.63 -2.37
C TYR A 98 0.08 21.20 -1.11
N GLY A 99 1.40 21.04 -1.21
CA GLY A 99 2.24 20.52 -0.13
C GLY A 99 2.09 21.26 1.20
N GLU A 100 1.90 22.59 1.16
CA GLU A 100 1.75 23.43 2.37
C GLU A 100 0.46 23.17 3.16
N SER A 101 -0.57 22.58 2.53
CA SER A 101 -1.83 22.22 3.18
C SER A 101 -1.81 20.82 3.80
N LEU A 102 -0.76 20.05 3.53
CA LEU A 102 -0.60 18.71 4.08
C LEU A 102 0.09 18.77 5.44
N PRO A 103 -0.21 17.86 6.37
CA PRO A 103 0.45 17.79 7.66
C PRO A 103 1.88 17.22 7.59
N TYR A 104 2.39 16.93 6.38
CA TYR A 104 3.66 16.23 6.17
C TYR A 104 4.81 17.21 6.03
N THR A 105 5.97 16.83 6.55
CA THR A 105 7.23 17.50 6.23
C THR A 105 7.96 16.66 5.17
N PHE A 106 8.35 17.28 4.07
CA PHE A 106 9.13 16.64 3.03
C PHE A 106 10.64 16.83 3.26
N ASP A 107 11.46 16.02 2.61
CA ASP A 107 12.88 16.30 2.51
C ASP A 107 13.13 17.56 1.67
N ASP A 108 14.08 18.38 2.11
CA ASP A 108 14.43 19.67 1.50
C ASP A 108 15.72 19.58 0.67
N HIS A 109 16.41 18.44 0.74
CA HIS A 109 17.71 18.22 0.10
C HIS A 109 17.63 17.36 -1.17
N SER A 110 16.42 16.96 -1.57
CA SER A 110 16.15 16.06 -2.68
C SER A 110 14.97 16.56 -3.50
N ASP A 111 15.08 16.47 -4.83
CA ASP A 111 13.94 16.71 -5.74
C ASP A 111 13.00 15.48 -5.80
N ASP A 112 13.51 14.31 -5.41
CA ASP A 112 12.69 13.11 -5.18
C ASP A 112 11.87 13.24 -3.90
N ILE A 113 10.62 12.78 -3.94
CA ILE A 113 9.68 12.94 -2.83
C ILE A 113 10.05 11.96 -1.72
N GLN A 114 10.43 12.51 -0.57
CA GLN A 114 10.58 11.75 0.66
C GLN A 114 9.82 12.45 1.79
N ILE A 115 9.08 11.68 2.58
CA ILE A 115 8.28 12.17 3.71
C ILE A 115 9.06 11.90 4.99
N LYS A 116 9.30 12.93 5.80
CA LYS A 116 9.92 12.80 7.13
C LYS A 116 8.92 12.20 8.11
N THR A 117 9.32 11.13 8.77
CA THR A 117 8.55 10.44 9.83
C THR A 117 9.43 10.19 11.05
N GLU A 118 8.86 9.74 12.17
CA GLU A 118 9.64 9.29 13.34
C GLU A 118 10.56 8.10 13.02
N GLN A 119 10.30 7.37 11.93
CA GLN A 119 11.16 6.28 11.44
C GLN A 119 12.08 6.71 10.30
N GLY A 120 12.38 8.01 10.21
CA GLY A 120 13.21 8.61 9.18
C GLY A 120 12.46 8.96 7.91
N LEU A 121 13.21 9.19 6.84
CA LEU A 121 12.67 9.49 5.53
C LEU A 121 12.00 8.24 4.93
N LYS A 122 10.83 8.43 4.33
CA LYS A 122 10.06 7.39 3.65
C LYS A 122 9.71 7.83 2.23
N HIS A 123 10.09 7.01 1.26
CA HIS A 123 9.73 7.22 -0.13
C HIS A 123 8.29 6.73 -0.39
N PRO A 124 7.47 7.38 -1.24
CA PRO A 124 6.12 6.94 -1.58
C PRO A 124 6.00 5.47 -2.00
N ILE A 125 7.02 4.92 -2.66
CA ILE A 125 7.07 3.48 -3.01
C ILE A 125 7.19 2.60 -1.76
N GLU A 126 8.00 2.99 -0.78
CA GLU A 126 8.14 2.22 0.48
C GLU A 126 6.84 2.23 1.28
N ILE A 127 6.19 3.39 1.36
CA ILE A 127 4.90 3.54 2.03
C ILE A 127 3.83 2.71 1.33
N SER A 128 3.81 2.73 0.00
CA SER A 128 2.93 1.87 -0.79
C SER A 128 3.24 0.38 -0.59
N SER A 129 4.52 0.03 -0.43
CA SER A 129 4.94 -1.34 -0.14
C SER A 129 4.39 -1.85 1.20
N ASP A 130 4.33 -1.01 2.22
CA ASP A 130 3.75 -1.40 3.52
C ASP A 130 2.23 -1.66 3.41
N ILE A 131 1.51 -0.91 2.57
CA ILE A 131 0.10 -1.21 2.23
C ILE A 131 0.01 -2.55 1.49
N LEU A 132 0.87 -2.79 0.51
CA LEU A 132 0.90 -4.05 -0.25
C LEU A 132 1.23 -5.26 0.64
N LYS A 133 2.11 -5.12 1.62
CA LYS A 133 2.38 -6.18 2.62
C LYS A 133 1.11 -6.51 3.41
N LYS A 134 0.38 -5.50 3.89
CA LYS A 134 -0.89 -5.71 4.60
C LYS A 134 -1.93 -6.42 3.73
N LEU A 135 -2.03 -6.07 2.45
CA LEU A 135 -2.94 -6.74 1.50
C LEU A 135 -2.50 -8.17 1.21
N LYS A 136 -1.19 -8.42 1.11
CA LYS A 136 -0.64 -9.77 0.95
C LYS A 136 -0.96 -10.66 2.16
N ASP A 137 -0.95 -10.12 3.38
CA ASP A 137 -1.28 -10.91 4.58
C ASP A 137 -2.75 -11.37 4.61
N LEU A 138 -3.61 -10.78 3.77
CA LEU A 138 -5.01 -11.22 3.57
C LEU A 138 -5.15 -12.36 2.54
N ALA A 139 -4.07 -12.69 1.82
CA ALA A 139 -4.04 -13.64 0.71
C ALA A 139 -3.36 -14.96 1.06
#